data_AF-A0A7R9LY35-F1
#
_entry.id   AF-A0A7R9LY35-F1
#
_cell.length_a   1.000
_cell.length_b   1.000
_cell.length_c   1.000
_cell.angle_alpha   90.00
_cell.angle_beta   90.00
_cell.angle_gamma   90.00
#
_symmetry.space_group_name_H-M   'P 1'
#
loop_
_entity.id
_entity.type
_entity.pdbx_description
1 polymer ?
#
loop_
_entity_poly.entity_id
_entity_poly.type
_entity_poly.pdbx_seq_one_letter_code
_entity_poly.pdbx_strand_id
1 'polypeptide(L)'
;EVPKELNYCRYMVLGSAASKRHLNAFMEYFNKVYKAKKHVKDPFLDIGGKKAEDWKVVDMKSIVLHLFYGNIREHYDIETLWTVGHEFDEKIQRPEPDTVVDIMEKHMKYLEGLTPQN
;
A
#
# COMPACT_ATOMS: atom_id res chain seq x y z
N GLU A 1 10.08 -9.50 11.71
CA GLU A 1 11.31 -8.82 11.21
C GLU A 1 11.41 -9.13 9.73
N VAL A 2 11.92 -8.20 8.93
CA VAL A 2 12.16 -8.46 7.50
C VAL A 2 13.44 -9.30 7.36
N PRO A 3 13.45 -10.35 6.50
CA PRO A 3 14.64 -11.17 6.28
C PRO A 3 15.87 -10.32 5.89
N LYS A 4 17.03 -10.64 6.46
CA LYS A 4 18.25 -9.84 6.29
C LYS A 4 18.77 -9.89 4.85
N GLU A 5 18.47 -10.98 4.15
CA GLU A 5 18.87 -11.27 2.78
C GLU A 5 18.26 -10.27 1.80
N LEU A 6 17.09 -9.70 2.13
CA LEU A 6 16.41 -8.69 1.30
C LEU A 6 17.06 -7.30 1.40
N ASN A 7 17.92 -7.07 2.42
CA ASN A 7 18.65 -5.82 2.64
C ASN A 7 17.79 -4.55 2.48
N TYR A 8 16.54 -4.59 2.97
CA TYR A 8 15.59 -3.49 2.84
C TYR A 8 15.49 -2.69 4.14
N CYS A 9 14.89 -3.26 5.18
CA CYS A 9 14.84 -2.71 6.52
C CYS A 9 14.88 -3.85 7.54
N ARG A 10 14.94 -3.55 8.84
CA ARG A 10 14.86 -4.56 9.90
C ARG A 10 13.41 -4.81 10.34
N TYR A 11 12.64 -3.73 10.47
CA TYR A 11 11.24 -3.78 10.84
C TYR A 11 10.38 -3.01 9.85
N MET A 12 9.28 -3.62 9.45
CA MET A 12 8.20 -2.97 8.74
C MET A 12 7.02 -2.82 9.70
N VAL A 13 6.54 -1.59 9.87
CA VAL A 13 5.41 -1.28 10.75
C VAL A 13 4.27 -0.77 9.88
N LEU A 14 3.10 -1.38 10.04
CA LEU A 14 1.91 -1.01 9.29
C LEU A 14 0.81 -0.54 10.25
N GLY A 15 0.15 0.56 9.90
CA GLY A 15 -0.95 1.11 10.68
C GLY A 15 -2.01 1.77 9.81
N SER A 16 -3.23 1.86 10.33
CA SER A 16 -4.35 2.51 9.65
C SER A 16 -4.83 3.71 10.47
N ALA A 17 -4.98 4.86 9.83
CA ALA A 17 -5.55 6.05 10.42
C ALA A 17 -7.07 6.08 10.24
N ALA A 18 -7.78 6.62 11.23
CA ALA A 18 -9.24 6.73 11.21
C ALA A 18 -9.78 7.79 10.22
N SER A 19 -8.97 8.78 9.84
CA SER A 19 -9.32 9.81 8.86
C SER A 19 -8.05 10.40 8.22
N LYS A 20 -8.18 11.06 7.06
CA LYS A 20 -7.11 11.86 6.45
C LYS A 20 -6.52 12.88 7.44
N ARG A 21 -7.40 13.52 8.24
CA ARG A 21 -6.97 14.49 9.26
C ARG A 21 -6.15 13.82 10.36
N HIS A 22 -6.57 12.64 10.83
CA HIS A 22 -5.80 11.86 11.80
C HIS A 22 -4.44 11.47 11.22
N LEU A 23 -4.39 10.98 9.98
CA LEU A 23 -3.15 10.63 9.31
C LEU A 23 -2.16 11.82 9.27
N ASN A 24 -2.62 12.98 8.79
CA ASN A 24 -1.78 14.17 8.70
C ASN A 24 -1.32 14.69 10.07
N ALA A 25 -2.23 14.73 11.06
CA ALA A 25 -1.91 15.16 12.42
C ALA A 25 -0.91 14.21 13.09
N PHE A 26 -1.07 12.89 12.89
CA PHE A 26 -0.13 11.89 13.38
C PHE A 26 1.25 12.10 12.76
N MET A 27 1.33 12.31 11.43
CA MET A 27 2.61 12.50 10.74
C MET A 27 3.36 13.75 11.22
N GLU A 28 2.65 14.85 11.45
CA GLU A 28 3.24 16.08 11.99
C GLU A 28 3.77 15.85 13.41
N TYR A 29 2.95 15.25 14.29
CA TYR A 29 3.35 14.91 15.65
C TYR A 29 4.54 13.94 15.68
N PHE A 30 4.50 12.88 14.87
CA PHE A 30 5.54 11.89 14.75
C PHE A 30 6.87 12.52 14.33
N ASN A 31 6.86 13.41 13.33
CA ASN A 31 8.04 14.14 12.90
C ASN A 31 8.64 15.01 14.02
N LYS A 32 7.79 15.68 14.81
CA LYS A 32 8.23 16.45 15.98
C LYS A 32 8.89 15.54 17.02
N VAL A 33 8.28 14.40 17.35
CA VAL A 33 8.82 13.43 18.31
C VAL A 33 10.14 12.84 17.81
N TYR A 34 10.22 12.46 16.54
CA TYR A 34 11.44 11.91 15.94
C TYR A 34 12.58 12.93 16.00
N LYS A 35 12.35 14.18 15.59
CA LYS A 35 13.36 15.25 15.68
C LYS A 35 13.91 15.44 17.10
N ALA A 36 13.05 15.28 18.12
CA ALA A 36 13.46 15.41 19.52
C ALA A 36 14.21 14.19 20.06
N LYS A 37 14.02 13.00 19.46
CA LYS A 37 14.56 11.73 19.99
C LYS A 37 15.68 11.12 19.14
N LYS A 38 15.82 11.50 17.87
CA LYS A 38 16.83 10.94 16.96
C LYS A 38 18.25 11.25 17.45
N HIS A 39 19.21 10.39 17.12
CA HIS A 39 20.61 10.73 17.34
C HIS A 39 21.06 11.86 16.40
N VAL A 40 22.13 12.55 16.77
CA VAL A 40 22.69 13.65 15.97
C VAL A 40 23.07 13.19 14.56
N LYS A 41 23.58 11.95 14.44
CA LYS A 41 24.01 11.33 13.17
C LYS A 41 22.85 10.76 12.35
N ASP A 42 21.66 10.63 12.93
CA ASP A 42 20.51 10.10 12.20
C ASP A 42 19.98 11.14 11.21
N PRO A 43 19.58 10.73 9.99
CA PRO A 43 18.99 11.65 9.03
C PRO A 43 17.66 12.20 9.55
N PHE A 44 17.24 13.35 9.01
CA PHE A 44 15.85 13.77 9.16
C PHE A 44 14.93 12.79 8.44
N LEU A 45 13.68 12.69 8.91
CA LEU A 45 12.69 11.85 8.25
C LEU A 45 12.52 12.28 6.80
N ASP A 46 12.69 11.31 5.90
CA ASP A 46 12.12 11.42 4.58
C ASP A 46 10.69 10.89 4.62
N ILE A 47 9.74 11.76 4.27
CA ILE A 47 8.31 11.44 4.28
C ILE A 47 7.87 11.31 2.84
N GLY A 48 7.75 10.07 2.39
CA GLY A 48 7.18 9.68 1.11
C GLY A 48 5.65 9.86 1.09
N GLY A 49 5.09 9.99 -0.11
CA GLY A 49 3.63 10.11 -0.27
C GLY A 49 3.09 11.50 0.08
N LYS A 50 3.89 12.57 -0.01
CA LYS A 50 3.38 13.95 0.21
C LYS A 50 2.16 14.29 -0.67
N LYS A 51 2.10 13.76 -1.89
CA LYS A 51 0.96 13.92 -2.82
C LYS A 51 -0.16 12.90 -2.60
N ALA A 52 0.13 11.75 -2.00
CA ALA A 52 -0.88 10.74 -1.70
C ALA A 52 -1.55 11.12 -0.37
N GLU A 53 -2.86 11.34 -0.37
CA GLU A 53 -3.59 11.72 0.85
C GLU A 53 -3.86 10.51 1.76
N ASP A 54 -3.82 9.31 1.20
CA ASP A 54 -4.33 8.09 1.83
C ASP A 54 -3.23 7.09 2.20
N TRP A 55 -1.97 7.39 1.85
CA TRP A 55 -0.81 6.57 2.19
C TRP A 55 0.40 7.44 2.48
N LYS A 56 0.96 7.30 3.69
CA LYS A 56 2.20 7.93 4.12
C LYS A 56 3.23 6.86 4.43
N VAL A 57 4.48 7.12 4.03
CA VAL A 57 5.61 6.24 4.29
C VAL A 57 6.72 7.05 4.94
N VAL A 58 7.30 6.50 6.00
CA VAL A 58 8.44 7.09 6.70
C VAL A 58 9.58 6.09 6.77
N ASP A 59 10.74 6.50 6.26
CA ASP A 59 11.97 5.71 6.32
C ASP A 59 12.87 6.20 7.47
N MET A 60 13.23 5.29 8.38
CA MET A 60 14.17 5.50 9.49
C MET A 60 15.35 4.52 9.42
N LYS A 61 15.78 4.13 8.21
CA LYS A 61 16.79 3.10 7.87
C LYS A 61 16.45 1.69 8.34
N SER A 62 16.40 1.47 9.66
CA SER A 62 16.13 0.15 10.25
C SER A 62 14.63 -0.13 10.35
N ILE A 63 13.81 0.92 10.35
CA ILE A 63 12.36 0.80 10.47
C ILE A 63 11.72 1.58 9.32
N VAL A 64 10.78 0.96 8.62
CA VAL A 64 9.90 1.63 7.66
C VAL A 64 8.49 1.58 8.19
N LEU A 65 7.87 2.76 8.33
CA LEU A 65 6.49 2.91 8.81
C LEU A 65 5.58 3.23 7.63
N HIS A 66 4.59 2.38 7.39
CA HIS A 66 3.50 2.61 6.44
C HIS A 66 2.22 2.94 7.21
N LEU A 67 1.64 4.10 6.91
CA LEU A 67 0.36 4.52 7.45
C LEU A 67 -0.64 4.72 6.34
N PHE A 68 -1.77 4.02 6.44
CA PHE A 68 -2.82 4.00 5.45
C PHE A 68 -4.06 4.71 5.95
N TYR A 69 -4.92 5.14 5.05
CA TYR A 69 -6.28 5.58 5.32
C TYR A 69 -7.22 5.02 4.25
N GLY A 70 -8.49 4.80 4.63
CA GLY A 70 -9.50 4.24 3.74
C GLY A 70 -9.21 2.77 3.41
N ASN A 71 -9.54 2.36 2.19
CA ASN A 71 -9.36 0.99 1.70
C ASN A 71 -7.95 0.71 1.17
N ILE A 72 -6.99 1.63 1.33
CA ILE A 72 -5.67 1.52 0.68
C ILE A 72 -4.87 0.35 1.25
N ARG A 73 -4.97 0.08 2.57
CA ARG A 73 -4.26 -1.05 3.17
C ARG A 73 -4.78 -2.37 2.61
N GLU A 74 -6.09 -2.55 2.55
CA GLU A 74 -6.71 -3.76 1.99
C GLU A 74 -6.52 -3.83 0.47
N HIS A 75 -6.45 -2.71 -0.24
CA HIS A 75 -6.27 -2.69 -1.69
C HIS A 75 -4.87 -3.16 -2.08
N TYR A 76 -3.82 -2.63 -1.43
CA TYR A 76 -2.45 -3.02 -1.74
C TYR A 76 -1.99 -4.28 -1.01
N ASP A 77 -2.52 -4.59 0.17
CA ASP A 77 -2.22 -5.77 0.98
C ASP A 77 -0.72 -6.15 1.02
N ILE A 78 0.12 -5.16 1.28
CA ILE A 78 1.57 -5.40 1.33
C ILE A 78 1.95 -6.32 2.50
N GLU A 79 1.06 -6.55 3.46
CA GLU A 79 1.29 -7.48 4.58
C GLU A 79 1.46 -8.89 4.07
N THR A 80 0.58 -9.36 3.18
CA THR A 80 0.69 -10.66 2.52
C THR A 80 2.01 -10.74 1.76
N LEU A 81 2.32 -9.75 0.93
CA LEU A 81 3.56 -9.70 0.15
C LEU A 81 4.82 -9.86 1.03
N TRP A 82 4.90 -9.15 2.16
CA TRP A 82 6.08 -9.12 3.02
C TRP A 82 6.12 -10.23 4.08
N THR A 83 5.05 -11.00 4.25
CA THR A 83 4.98 -12.09 5.25
C THR A 83 4.98 -13.48 4.63
N VAL A 84 4.12 -13.74 3.65
CA VAL A 84 4.03 -15.06 2.99
C VAL A 84 4.84 -15.11 1.70
N GLY A 85 5.10 -13.96 1.07
CA GLY A 85 5.84 -13.85 -0.19
C GLY A 85 4.94 -13.91 -1.42
N HIS A 86 5.47 -13.43 -2.55
CA HIS A 86 4.72 -13.25 -3.80
C HIS A 86 4.11 -14.54 -4.39
N GLU A 87 4.67 -15.71 -4.05
CA GLU A 87 4.20 -17.02 -4.52
C GLU A 87 2.82 -17.37 -3.93
N PHE A 88 2.47 -16.78 -2.79
CA PHE A 88 1.23 -17.05 -2.05
C PHE A 88 0.28 -15.85 -2.03
N ASP A 89 0.61 -14.79 -2.76
CA ASP A 89 -0.22 -13.59 -2.87
C ASP A 89 -1.24 -13.76 -4.00
N GLU A 90 -2.52 -13.95 -3.64
CA GLU A 90 -3.62 -14.11 -4.59
C GLU A 90 -3.76 -12.93 -5.57
N LYS A 91 -3.35 -11.72 -5.18
CA LYS A 91 -3.44 -10.54 -6.03
C LYS A 91 -2.35 -10.51 -7.09
N ILE A 92 -1.19 -11.09 -6.80
CA ILE A 92 -0.08 -11.25 -7.75
C ILE A 92 -0.32 -12.48 -8.64
N GLN A 93 -0.82 -13.56 -8.07
CA GLN A 93 -1.11 -14.81 -8.78
C GLN A 93 -2.40 -14.76 -9.59
N ARG A 94 -3.21 -13.69 -9.48
CA ARG A 94 -4.34 -13.50 -10.38
C ARG A 94 -3.82 -13.51 -11.81
N PRO A 95 -4.28 -14.45 -12.67
CA PRO A 95 -3.97 -14.34 -14.07
C PRO A 95 -4.47 -12.97 -14.53
N GLU A 96 -3.60 -12.21 -15.20
CA GLU A 96 -4.02 -11.00 -15.92
C GLU A 96 -5.30 -11.37 -16.68
N PRO A 97 -6.41 -10.61 -16.50
CA PRO A 97 -7.64 -10.93 -17.20
C PRO A 97 -7.29 -10.99 -18.67
N ASP A 98 -7.49 -12.17 -19.26
CA ASP A 98 -7.13 -12.42 -20.64
C ASP A 98 -7.91 -11.40 -21.46
N THR A 99 -7.23 -10.37 -21.96
CA THR A 99 -7.90 -9.16 -22.48
C THR A 99 -8.96 -9.50 -23.53
N VAL A 100 -8.74 -10.58 -24.28
CA VAL A 100 -9.69 -11.15 -25.23
C VAL A 100 -10.92 -11.73 -24.54
N VAL A 101 -10.75 -12.52 -23.47
CA VAL A 101 -11.87 -13.09 -22.69
C VAL A 101 -12.69 -11.97 -22.05
N ASP A 102 -12.04 -10.96 -21.50
CA ASP A 102 -12.72 -9.83 -20.82
C ASP A 102 -13.49 -8.95 -21.82
N ILE A 103 -12.93 -8.73 -23.03
CA ILE A 103 -13.63 -8.08 -24.15
C ILE A 103 -14.79 -8.93 -24.64
N MET A 104 -14.60 -10.24 -24.78
CA MET A 104 -15.66 -11.16 -25.24
C MET A 104 -16.79 -11.26 -24.21
N GLU A 105 -16.51 -11.32 -22.92
CA GLU A 105 -17.52 -11.32 -21.86
C GLU A 105 -18.33 -10.02 -21.86
N LYS A 106 -17.65 -8.85 -21.95
CA LYS A 106 -18.35 -7.57 -22.10
C LYS A 106 -19.24 -7.52 -23.34
N HIS A 107 -18.74 -8.03 -24.47
CA HIS A 107 -19.49 -8.02 -25.71
C HIS A 107 -20.68 -8.98 -25.66
N MET A 108 -20.52 -10.19 -25.12
CA MET A 108 -21.62 -11.13 -24.92
C MET A 108 -22.71 -10.55 -24.01
N LYS A 109 -22.31 -9.95 -22.88
CA LYS A 109 -23.24 -9.30 -21.95
C LYS A 109 -24.00 -8.13 -22.58
N TYR A 110 -23.36 -7.42 -23.51
CA TYR A 110 -24.00 -6.38 -24.31
C TYR A 110 -25.02 -6.96 -25.29
N LEU A 111 -24.70 -8.08 -25.95
CA LEU A 111 -25.59 -8.75 -26.89
C LEU A 111 -26.80 -9.40 -26.21
N GLU A 112 -26.65 -9.93 -24.99
CA GLU A 112 -27.77 -10.47 -24.19
C GLU A 112 -28.86 -9.40 -23.90
N GLY A 113 -28.47 -8.13 -23.85
CA GLY A 113 -29.39 -7.00 -23.67
C GLY A 113 -30.11 -6.55 -24.94
N LEU A 114 -29.77 -7.11 -26.11
CA LEU A 114 -30.37 -6.75 -27.39
C LEU A 114 -31.37 -7.83 -27.82
N THR A 115 -32.66 -7.52 -27.69
CA THR A 115 -33.71 -8.30 -28.36
C THR A 115 -33.80 -7.88 -29.83
N PRO A 116 -33.96 -8.82 -30.78
CA PRO A 116 -34.13 -8.47 -32.19
C PRO A 116 -35.35 -7.56 -32.37
N GLN A 117 -35.17 -6.41 -33.03
CA GLN A 117 -36.29 -5.60 -33.50
C GLN A 117 -36.89 -6.30 -34.72
N ASN A 118 -38.08 -6.87 -34.55
CA ASN A 118 -38.93 -7.31 -35.65
C ASN A 118 -39.51 -6.11 -36.40
#